data_AF-A0A940VTM4-F1
#
_entry.id   AF-A0A940VTM4-F1
#
_cell.length_a   1.000
_cell.length_b   1.000
_cell.length_c   1.000
_cell.angle_alpha   90.00
_cell.angle_beta   90.00
_cell.angle_gamma   90.00
#
_symmetry.space_group_name_H-M   'P 1'
#
loop_
_entity.id
_entity.type
_entity.pdbx_description
1 polymer ?
#
loop_
_entity_poly.entity_id
_entity_poly.type
_entity_poly.pdbx_seq_one_letter_code
_entity_poly.pdbx_strand_id
1 'polypeptide(L)'
;MLTHINNSNTAIIVLHEIYGLNKHVANICTKLSECKYDVIAPNLLNGKGPFSYDQEELAYSYFMNNIGVERAMNQIRQIIYSIRPKYEKVFVLGYSIGATLAWLCSDAGLCDLIVGFYGSRIRDYLMVEPKCPGLLFVPNEEKSYDVDDLIESLNKFASIRVYKLTGQHGFADEFSKNYNKRSTLQAAKKISLFVKHGNFID
;
A
#
# COMPACT_ATOMS: atom_id res chain seq x y z
N MET A 1 -12.03 -11.72 1.62
CA MET A 1 -10.93 -11.26 2.49
C MET A 1 -10.01 -12.44 2.70
N LEU A 2 -8.70 -12.19 2.70
CA LEU A 2 -7.68 -13.19 2.99
C LEU A 2 -7.02 -12.82 4.32
N THR A 3 -6.81 -13.80 5.19
CA THR A 3 -6.32 -13.57 6.55
C THR A 3 -5.33 -14.66 6.96
N HIS A 4 -4.23 -14.25 7.59
CA HIS A 4 -3.29 -15.14 8.27
C HIS A 4 -3.14 -14.69 9.72
N ILE A 5 -3.36 -15.59 10.68
CA ILE A 5 -3.25 -15.30 12.12
C ILE A 5 -2.12 -16.14 12.70
N ASN A 6 -1.08 -15.46 13.19
CA ASN A 6 0.09 -16.02 13.84
C ASN A 6 0.14 -15.68 15.35
N ASN A 7 -0.91 -15.05 15.88
CA ASN A 7 -0.98 -14.51 17.25
C ASN A 7 0.10 -13.46 17.51
N SER A 8 0.32 -12.59 16.52
CA SER A 8 1.27 -11.49 16.61
C SER A 8 0.66 -10.28 17.31
N ASN A 9 1.48 -9.52 18.04
CA ASN A 9 1.07 -8.19 18.55
C ASN A 9 1.01 -7.13 17.42
N THR A 10 1.45 -7.48 16.20
CA THR A 10 1.46 -6.60 15.03
C THR A 10 0.57 -7.15 13.92
N ALA A 11 -0.36 -6.32 13.46
CA ALA A 11 -1.17 -6.58 12.28
C ALA A 11 -0.69 -5.78 11.08
N ILE A 12 -0.69 -6.40 9.89
CA ILE A 12 -0.44 -5.74 8.62
C ILE A 12 -1.68 -5.87 7.74
N ILE A 13 -2.27 -4.74 7.39
CA ILE A 13 -3.33 -4.67 6.40
C ILE A 13 -2.69 -4.53 5.01
N VAL A 14 -2.97 -5.47 4.11
CA VAL A 14 -2.44 -5.46 2.73
C VAL A 14 -3.54 -5.03 1.76
N LEU A 15 -3.33 -3.89 1.11
CA LEU A 15 -4.26 -3.28 0.16
C LEU A 15 -3.81 -3.56 -1.27
N HIS A 16 -4.68 -4.25 -1.99
CA HIS A 16 -4.42 -4.69 -3.35
C HIS A 16 -4.52 -3.55 -4.38
N GLU A 17 -3.99 -3.81 -5.56
CA GLU A 17 -4.16 -2.96 -6.75
C GLU A 17 -5.60 -3.06 -7.30
N ILE A 18 -5.91 -2.43 -8.44
CA ILE A 18 -7.25 -2.52 -9.05
C ILE A 18 -7.70 -3.95 -9.39
N TYR A 19 -6.75 -4.89 -9.50
CA TYR A 19 -7.01 -6.29 -9.85
C TYR A 19 -7.67 -7.12 -8.74
N GLY A 20 -7.75 -6.64 -7.50
CA GLY A 20 -8.31 -7.43 -6.40
C GLY A 20 -7.29 -8.34 -5.72
N LEU A 21 -7.78 -9.32 -4.95
CA LEU A 21 -6.96 -10.32 -4.26
C LEU A 21 -6.40 -11.35 -5.27
N ASN A 22 -5.41 -10.94 -6.05
CA ASN A 22 -4.73 -11.75 -7.05
C ASN A 22 -3.52 -12.51 -6.46
N LYS A 23 -2.75 -13.19 -7.32
CA LYS A 23 -1.55 -13.96 -6.91
C LYS A 23 -0.48 -13.10 -6.26
N HIS A 24 -0.27 -11.87 -6.73
CA HIS A 24 0.68 -10.94 -6.12
C HIS A 24 0.34 -10.71 -4.64
N VAL A 25 -0.90 -10.31 -4.36
CA VAL A 25 -1.36 -10.02 -3.01
C VAL A 25 -1.29 -11.27 -2.13
N ALA A 26 -1.72 -12.43 -2.64
CA ALA A 26 -1.61 -13.69 -1.91
C ALA A 26 -0.16 -14.01 -1.52
N ASN A 27 0.79 -13.83 -2.45
CA ASN A 27 2.21 -14.08 -2.19
C ASN A 27 2.82 -13.10 -1.18
N ILE A 28 2.43 -11.82 -1.23
CA ILE A 28 2.83 -10.85 -0.22
C ILE A 28 2.29 -11.23 1.16
N CYS A 29 1.01 -11.61 1.25
CA CYS A 29 0.42 -12.03 2.51
C CYS A 29 1.10 -13.26 3.11
N THR A 30 1.42 -14.26 2.28
CA THR A 30 2.18 -15.45 2.70
C THR A 30 3.56 -15.06 3.23
N LYS A 31 4.33 -14.26 2.49
CA LYS A 31 5.68 -13.81 2.91
C LYS A 31 5.64 -13.05 4.25
N LEU A 32 4.65 -12.17 4.46
CA LEU A 32 4.48 -11.45 5.72
C LEU A 32 4.06 -12.38 6.87
N SER A 33 3.20 -13.35 6.61
CA SER A 33 2.82 -14.39 7.58
C SER A 33 4.01 -15.26 7.98
N GLU A 34 4.91 -15.60 7.05
CA GLU A 34 6.16 -16.32 7.34
C GLU A 34 7.07 -15.54 8.29
N CYS A 35 7.03 -14.20 8.22
CA CYS A 35 7.67 -13.30 9.19
C CYS A 35 6.92 -13.16 10.53
N LYS A 36 5.89 -13.98 10.80
CA LYS A 36 5.11 -14.02 12.05
C LYS A 36 4.25 -12.79 12.33
N TYR A 37 3.84 -12.06 11.29
CA TYR A 37 2.82 -11.02 11.41
C TYR A 37 1.41 -11.60 11.28
N ASP A 38 0.44 -10.96 11.92
CA ASP A 38 -0.97 -11.17 11.56
C ASP A 38 -1.25 -10.34 10.31
N VAL A 39 -1.87 -10.93 9.29
CA VAL A 39 -2.04 -10.31 7.98
C VAL A 39 -3.50 -10.31 7.58
N ILE A 40 -4.02 -9.15 7.15
CA ILE A 40 -5.40 -8.96 6.73
C ILE A 40 -5.41 -8.29 5.36
N ALA A 41 -5.92 -8.97 4.34
CA ALA A 41 -6.11 -8.41 3.01
C ALA A 41 -7.62 -8.34 2.68
N PRO A 42 -8.26 -7.17 2.83
CA PRO A 42 -9.67 -7.02 2.48
C PRO A 42 -9.87 -7.13 0.97
N ASN A 43 -11.04 -7.64 0.57
CA ASN A 43 -11.46 -7.60 -0.83
C ASN A 43 -12.25 -6.31 -1.06
N LEU A 44 -11.66 -5.35 -1.78
CA LEU A 44 -12.28 -4.07 -2.11
C LEU A 44 -13.22 -4.16 -3.32
N LEU A 45 -13.27 -5.30 -4.02
CA LEU A 45 -14.12 -5.51 -5.20
C LEU A 45 -15.51 -6.06 -4.85
N ASN A 46 -16.08 -5.67 -3.70
CA ASN A 46 -17.42 -6.13 -3.24
C ASN A 46 -17.61 -7.65 -3.30
N GLY A 47 -16.59 -8.42 -2.93
CA GLY A 47 -16.63 -9.89 -2.93
C GLY A 47 -16.41 -10.55 -4.30
N LYS A 48 -16.26 -9.77 -5.38
CA LYS A 48 -15.86 -10.28 -6.69
C LYS A 48 -14.44 -10.88 -6.63
N GLY A 49 -14.21 -11.92 -7.43
CA GLY A 49 -12.86 -12.46 -7.66
C GLY A 49 -11.93 -11.46 -8.38
N PRO A 50 -10.62 -11.73 -8.40
CA PRO A 50 -9.66 -10.83 -9.03
C PRO A 50 -9.81 -10.77 -10.55
N PHE A 51 -9.38 -9.65 -11.13
CA PHE A 51 -9.19 -9.48 -12.57
C PHE A 51 -7.80 -9.98 -12.99
N SER A 52 -7.69 -10.43 -14.23
CA SER A 52 -6.39 -10.74 -14.85
C SER A 52 -5.68 -9.46 -15.30
N TYR A 53 -4.35 -9.50 -15.43
CA TYR A 53 -3.55 -8.31 -15.78
C TYR A 53 -3.86 -7.75 -17.18
N ASP A 54 -4.30 -8.60 -18.11
CA ASP A 54 -4.76 -8.19 -19.45
C ASP A 54 -6.10 -7.44 -19.42
N GLN A 55 -6.79 -7.41 -18.28
CA GLN A 55 -8.07 -6.74 -18.07
C GLN A 55 -7.93 -5.40 -17.33
N GLU A 56 -6.78 -4.72 -17.45
CA GLU A 56 -6.46 -3.48 -16.74
C GLU A 56 -7.56 -2.41 -16.86
N GLU A 57 -8.03 -2.11 -18.07
CA GLU A 57 -9.08 -1.12 -18.31
C GLU A 57 -10.42 -1.51 -17.66
N LEU A 58 -10.78 -2.79 -17.73
CA LEU A 58 -11.99 -3.33 -17.10
C LEU A 58 -11.87 -3.27 -15.57
N ALA A 59 -10.73 -3.64 -15.01
CA ALA A 59 -10.46 -3.58 -13.57
C ALA A 59 -10.53 -2.14 -13.06
N TYR A 60 -9.91 -1.21 -13.79
CA TYR A 60 -9.92 0.22 -13.45
C TYR A 60 -11.33 0.80 -13.50
N SER A 61 -12.05 0.61 -14.61
CA SER A 61 -13.43 1.08 -14.74
C SER A 61 -14.34 0.47 -13.69
N TYR A 62 -14.20 -0.82 -13.38
CA TYR A 62 -14.97 -1.47 -12.34
C TYR A 62 -14.70 -0.84 -10.98
N PHE A 63 -13.42 -0.66 -10.61
CA PHE A 63 -13.05 -0.04 -9.34
C PHE A 63 -13.61 1.37 -9.23
N MET A 64 -13.42 2.21 -10.26
CA MET A 64 -13.87 3.61 -10.22
C MET A 64 -15.40 3.75 -10.21
N ASN A 65 -16.13 2.96 -11.01
CA ASN A 65 -17.57 3.11 -11.16
C ASN A 65 -18.39 2.42 -10.07
N ASN A 66 -17.89 1.31 -9.50
CA ASN A 66 -18.67 0.49 -8.56
C ASN A 66 -18.19 0.62 -7.12
N ILE A 67 -16.91 0.94 -6.92
CA ILE A 67 -16.30 1.06 -5.60
C ILE A 67 -16.06 2.54 -5.30
N GLY A 68 -15.18 3.19 -6.04
CA GLY A 68 -14.74 4.56 -5.81
C GLY A 68 -13.74 4.67 -4.66
N VAL A 69 -12.87 5.67 -4.73
CA VAL A 69 -11.77 5.87 -3.75
C VAL A 69 -12.31 6.13 -2.34
N GLU A 70 -13.32 7.00 -2.20
CA GLU A 70 -13.87 7.39 -0.90
C GLU A 70 -14.52 6.22 -0.17
N ARG A 71 -15.34 5.43 -0.88
CA ARG A 71 -15.98 4.24 -0.30
C ARG A 71 -14.94 3.20 0.12
N ALA A 72 -13.93 2.96 -0.71
CA ALA A 72 -12.84 2.05 -0.38
C ALA A 72 -12.06 2.55 0.86
N MET A 73 -11.75 3.84 0.93
CA MET A 73 -11.10 4.46 2.09
C MET A 73 -11.93 4.26 3.36
N ASN A 74 -13.24 4.51 3.31
CA ASN A 74 -14.14 4.31 4.44
C ASN A 74 -14.16 2.84 4.89
N GLN A 75 -14.19 1.89 3.95
CA GLN A 75 -14.11 0.46 4.26
C GLN A 75 -12.80 0.11 4.98
N ILE A 76 -11.66 0.64 4.52
CA ILE A 76 -10.36 0.39 5.17
C ILE A 76 -10.29 1.03 6.56
N ARG A 77 -10.78 2.26 6.73
CA ARG A 77 -10.86 2.91 8.05
C ARG A 77 -11.69 2.11 9.05
N GLN A 78 -12.82 1.56 8.62
CA GLN A 78 -13.64 0.69 9.48
C GLN A 78 -12.89 -0.59 9.88
N ILE A 79 -12.13 -1.20 8.97
CA ILE A 79 -11.29 -2.35 9.29
C ILE A 79 -10.23 -1.95 10.32
N ILE A 80 -9.48 -0.88 10.07
CA ILE A 80 -8.44 -0.38 10.99
C ILE A 80 -9.04 -0.13 12.38
N TYR A 81 -10.16 0.59 12.45
CA TYR A 81 -10.85 0.88 13.71
C TYR A 81 -11.25 -0.41 14.46
N SER A 82 -11.78 -1.40 13.73
CA SER A 82 -12.23 -2.66 14.33
C SER A 82 -11.10 -3.53 14.89
N ILE A 83 -9.89 -3.43 14.33
CA ILE A 83 -8.75 -4.24 14.76
C ILE A 83 -7.84 -3.50 15.73
N ARG A 84 -7.81 -2.16 15.71
CA ARG A 84 -6.86 -1.35 16.48
C ARG A 84 -6.76 -1.74 17.96
N PRO A 85 -7.86 -2.01 18.69
CA PRO A 85 -7.77 -2.39 20.11
C PRO A 85 -7.09 -3.74 20.38
N LYS A 86 -6.91 -4.58 19.35
CA LYS A 86 -6.38 -5.95 19.48
C LYS A 86 -4.88 -6.06 19.25
N TYR A 87 -4.25 -5.00 18.73
CA TYR A 87 -2.85 -5.04 18.31
C TYR A 87 -2.08 -3.86 18.92
N GLU A 88 -0.83 -4.10 19.30
CA GLU A 88 0.09 -3.02 19.68
C GLU A 88 0.46 -2.17 18.47
N LYS A 89 0.66 -2.83 17.32
CA LYS A 89 1.05 -2.19 16.06
C LYS A 89 0.11 -2.54 14.92
N VAL A 90 -0.30 -1.53 14.16
CA VAL A 90 -1.10 -1.69 12.94
C VAL A 90 -0.41 -0.99 11.78
N PHE A 91 0.04 -1.77 10.80
CA PHE A 91 0.65 -1.27 9.58
C PHE A 91 -0.31 -1.40 8.40
N VAL A 92 -0.24 -0.46 7.47
CA VAL A 92 -1.02 -0.51 6.22
C VAL A 92 -0.07 -0.48 5.04
N LEU A 93 0.00 -1.59 4.31
CA LEU A 93 0.80 -1.76 3.11
C LEU A 93 -0.11 -1.74 1.90
N GLY A 94 0.15 -0.88 0.92
CA GLY A 94 -0.67 -0.76 -0.27
C GLY A 94 0.13 -0.69 -1.56
N TYR A 95 -0.47 -1.19 -2.65
CA TYR A 95 0.07 -1.16 -4.00
C TYR A 95 -0.89 -0.42 -4.93
N SER A 96 -0.39 0.45 -5.81
CA SER A 96 -1.21 1.22 -6.76
C SER A 96 -2.32 2.00 -6.04
N ILE A 97 -3.59 1.74 -6.38
CA ILE A 97 -4.74 2.31 -5.68
C ILE A 97 -4.72 2.00 -4.17
N GLY A 98 -4.24 0.83 -3.77
CA GLY A 98 -4.03 0.47 -2.37
C GLY A 98 -3.04 1.38 -1.65
N ALA A 99 -1.99 1.85 -2.34
CA ALA A 99 -1.05 2.83 -1.77
C ALA A 99 -1.71 4.20 -1.56
N THR A 100 -2.59 4.59 -2.48
CA THR A 100 -3.41 5.81 -2.32
C THR A 100 -4.35 5.68 -1.12
N LEU A 101 -4.98 4.52 -0.95
CA LEU A 101 -5.86 4.25 0.19
C LEU A 101 -5.08 4.23 1.52
N ALA A 102 -3.87 3.67 1.55
CA ALA A 102 -2.99 3.72 2.72
C ALA A 102 -2.66 5.16 3.10
N TRP A 103 -2.30 6.01 2.12
CA TRP A 103 -2.10 7.45 2.30
C TRP A 103 -3.33 8.12 2.91
N LEU A 104 -4.50 7.91 2.32
CA LEU A 104 -5.77 8.48 2.79
C LEU A 104 -6.20 8.03 4.19
N CYS A 105 -5.68 6.91 4.70
CA CYS A 105 -5.98 6.43 6.05
C CYS A 105 -4.96 6.93 7.10
N SER A 106 -3.87 7.56 6.67
CA SER A 106 -2.75 7.93 7.55
C SER A 106 -3.06 9.08 8.51
N ASP A 107 -4.03 9.92 8.20
CA ASP A 107 -4.55 11.04 9.00
C ASP A 107 -5.45 10.62 10.17
N ALA A 108 -5.88 9.35 10.21
CA ALA A 108 -6.81 8.86 11.21
C ALA A 108 -6.14 8.71 12.59
N GLY A 109 -4.81 8.63 12.65
CA GLY A 109 -4.08 8.35 13.90
C GLY A 109 -4.27 6.93 14.42
N LEU A 110 -4.70 6.01 13.55
CA LEU A 110 -4.97 4.60 13.88
C LEU A 110 -3.94 3.63 13.30
N CYS A 111 -3.00 4.13 12.50
CA CYS A 111 -1.91 3.35 11.93
C CYS A 111 -0.59 3.73 12.61
N ASP A 112 0.32 2.78 12.76
CA ASP A 112 1.69 3.01 13.25
C ASP A 112 2.69 3.20 12.10
N LEU A 113 2.35 2.73 10.91
CA LEU A 113 3.15 2.87 9.69
C LEU A 113 2.26 2.68 8.46
N ILE A 114 2.44 3.54 7.45
CA ILE A 114 1.96 3.27 6.10
C ILE A 114 3.13 2.94 5.17
N VAL A 115 2.91 2.01 4.26
CA VAL A 115 3.83 1.68 3.18
C VAL A 115 3.07 1.72 1.87
N GLY A 116 3.52 2.52 0.92
CA GLY A 116 2.87 2.68 -0.38
C GLY A 116 3.82 2.38 -1.51
N PHE A 117 3.38 1.55 -2.45
CA PHE A 117 4.09 1.28 -3.70
C PHE A 117 3.32 1.89 -4.88
N TYR A 118 3.99 2.75 -5.64
CA TYR A 118 3.50 3.35 -6.90
C TYR A 118 2.05 3.89 -6.79
N GLY A 119 1.77 4.67 -5.73
CA GLY A 119 0.45 5.26 -5.48
C GLY A 119 0.19 6.52 -6.28
N SER A 120 -0.13 6.39 -7.57
CA SER A 120 -0.19 7.53 -8.49
C SER A 120 -1.19 8.62 -8.07
N ARG A 121 -2.32 8.25 -7.46
CA ARG A 121 -3.37 9.19 -7.06
C ARG A 121 -3.09 9.94 -5.76
N ILE A 122 -1.98 9.69 -5.06
CA ILE A 122 -1.59 10.46 -3.86
C ILE A 122 -1.50 11.97 -4.19
N ARG A 123 -1.09 12.31 -5.42
CA ARG A 123 -1.07 13.69 -5.94
C ARG A 123 -2.43 14.41 -5.87
N ASP A 124 -3.53 13.66 -5.92
CA ASP A 124 -4.89 14.21 -5.85
C ASP A 124 -5.30 14.53 -4.38
N TYR A 125 -4.51 14.10 -3.40
CA TYR A 125 -4.85 14.12 -1.97
C TYR A 125 -3.72 14.69 -1.09
N LEU A 126 -3.01 15.70 -1.58
CA LEU A 126 -1.89 16.36 -0.89
C LEU A 126 -2.29 17.22 0.33
N MET A 127 -3.60 17.35 0.57
CA MET A 127 -4.21 17.98 1.74
C MET A 127 -4.29 17.05 2.95
N VAL A 128 -4.04 15.75 2.77
CA VAL A 128 -3.98 14.79 3.87
C VAL A 128 -2.79 15.11 4.77
N GLU A 129 -3.03 15.18 6.07
CA GLU A 129 -1.98 15.36 7.09
C GLU A 129 -1.70 14.02 7.80
N PRO A 130 -0.63 13.31 7.44
CA PRO A 130 -0.34 11.99 8.00
C PRO A 130 0.01 12.07 9.49
N LYS A 131 -0.69 11.29 10.32
CA LYS A 131 -0.46 11.16 11.77
C LYS A 131 0.44 9.98 12.14
N CYS A 132 1.04 9.33 11.16
CA CYS A 132 1.97 8.22 11.35
C CYS A 132 3.11 8.30 10.33
N PRO A 133 4.24 7.62 10.60
CA PRO A 133 5.30 7.48 9.63
C PRO A 133 4.85 6.81 8.34
N GLY A 134 5.46 7.20 7.22
CA GLY A 134 5.18 6.62 5.90
C GLY A 134 6.42 6.37 5.06
N LEU A 135 6.46 5.21 4.40
CA LEU A 135 7.43 4.87 3.37
C LEU A 135 6.72 4.76 2.03
N LEU A 136 6.99 5.68 1.11
CA LEU A 136 6.40 5.70 -0.22
C LEU A 136 7.47 5.37 -1.25
N PHE A 137 7.23 4.37 -2.07
CA PHE A 137 8.14 3.95 -3.13
C PHE A 137 7.50 4.28 -4.48
N VAL A 138 8.05 5.28 -5.17
CA VAL A 138 7.56 5.75 -6.46
C VAL A 138 8.48 5.28 -7.59
N PRO A 139 7.94 4.94 -8.77
CA PRO A 139 8.76 4.61 -9.93
C PRO A 139 9.50 5.87 -10.42
N ASN A 140 10.65 5.73 -11.08
CA ASN A 140 11.31 6.85 -11.75
C ASN A 140 10.67 7.17 -13.10
N GLU A 141 9.92 6.24 -13.68
CA GLU A 141 9.20 6.40 -14.95
C GLU A 141 7.70 6.24 -14.72
N GLU A 142 6.94 7.29 -15.01
CA GLU A 142 5.50 7.31 -14.86
C GLU A 142 4.86 8.17 -15.93
N LYS A 143 3.79 7.66 -16.54
CA LYS A 143 3.12 8.36 -17.66
C LYS A 143 2.00 9.27 -17.18
N SER A 144 1.45 8.98 -16.00
CA SER A 144 0.24 9.64 -15.52
C SER A 144 0.47 10.92 -14.71
N TYR A 145 1.70 11.21 -14.28
CA TYR A 145 2.08 12.42 -13.55
C TYR A 145 3.61 12.60 -13.55
N ASP A 146 4.07 13.80 -13.18
CA ASP A 146 5.48 14.07 -12.91
C ASP A 146 5.87 13.57 -11.51
N VAL A 147 6.80 12.62 -11.47
CA VAL A 147 7.23 11.97 -10.23
C VAL A 147 7.94 12.94 -9.29
N ASP A 148 8.74 13.86 -9.82
CA ASP A 148 9.54 14.77 -9.02
C ASP A 148 8.66 15.86 -8.38
N ASP A 149 7.63 16.33 -9.07
CA ASP A 149 6.61 17.23 -8.51
C ASP A 149 5.87 16.59 -7.32
N LEU A 150 5.54 15.29 -7.43
CA LEU A 150 4.91 14.55 -6.32
C LEU A 150 5.87 14.41 -5.14
N ILE A 151 7.14 14.09 -5.40
CA ILE A 151 8.17 13.96 -4.34
C ILE A 151 8.35 15.29 -3.61
N GLU A 152 8.49 16.40 -4.34
CA GLU A 152 8.61 17.74 -3.74
C GLU A 152 7.42 18.06 -2.85
N SER A 153 6.20 17.78 -3.34
CA SER A 153 4.96 17.99 -2.60
C SER A 153 4.87 17.16 -1.30
N LEU A 154 5.47 15.97 -1.28
CA LEU A 154 5.43 15.06 -0.13
C LEU A 154 6.58 15.31 0.86
N ASN A 155 7.71 15.86 0.39
CA ASN A 155 8.87 16.16 1.25
C ASN A 155 8.59 17.20 2.33
N LYS A 156 7.48 17.95 2.22
CA LYS A 156 7.00 18.85 3.29
C LYS A 156 6.63 18.12 4.58
N PHE A 157 6.34 16.82 4.51
CA PHE A 157 5.94 16.03 5.68
C PHE A 157 7.15 15.32 6.30
N ALA A 158 7.58 15.77 7.48
CA ALA A 158 8.72 15.17 8.18
C ALA A 158 8.51 13.68 8.54
N SER A 159 7.26 13.24 8.70
CA SER A 159 6.87 11.85 8.96
C SER A 159 6.85 10.98 7.71
N ILE A 160 7.15 11.51 6.51
CA ILE A 160 7.08 10.76 5.26
C ILE A 160 8.47 10.69 4.62
N ARG A 161 8.83 9.50 4.14
CA ARG A 161 9.98 9.30 3.26
C ARG A 161 9.52 8.75 1.93
N VAL A 162 9.90 9.45 0.87
CA VAL A 162 9.65 9.02 -0.51
C VAL A 162 10.95 8.54 -1.14
N TYR A 163 10.92 7.36 -1.74
CA TYR A 163 12.04 6.76 -2.44
C TYR A 163 11.66 6.62 -3.91
N LYS A 164 12.37 7.34 -4.78
CA LYS A 164 12.30 7.15 -6.23
C LYS A 164 13.16 5.96 -6.63
N LEU A 165 12.54 4.92 -7.19
CA LEU A 165 13.19 3.66 -7.55
C LEU A 165 13.09 3.39 -9.05
N THR A 166 14.06 2.68 -9.62
CA THR A 166 14.06 2.31 -11.04
C THR A 166 12.87 1.40 -11.37
N GLY A 167 12.08 1.76 -12.39
CA GLY A 167 10.95 0.97 -12.88
C GLY A 167 9.77 1.85 -13.25
N GLN A 168 8.70 1.18 -13.65
CA GLN A 168 7.41 1.81 -13.97
C GLN A 168 6.36 1.38 -12.95
N HIS A 169 5.14 1.91 -13.08
CA HIS A 169 3.99 1.47 -12.28
C HIS A 169 3.89 -0.06 -12.23
N GLY A 170 3.74 -0.64 -11.04
CA GLY A 170 3.74 -2.10 -10.86
C GLY A 170 5.12 -2.74 -10.70
N PHE A 171 6.21 -1.96 -10.52
CA PHE A 171 7.56 -2.53 -10.40
C PHE A 171 7.74 -3.53 -9.25
N ALA A 172 6.92 -3.47 -8.21
CA ALA A 172 7.00 -4.36 -7.04
C ALA A 172 6.14 -5.62 -7.18
N ASP A 173 5.32 -5.70 -8.23
CA ASP A 173 4.50 -6.87 -8.52
C ASP A 173 5.27 -7.86 -9.39
N GLU A 174 5.61 -9.02 -8.81
CA GLU A 174 6.35 -10.11 -9.48
C GLU A 174 5.62 -10.75 -10.67
N PHE A 175 4.33 -10.50 -10.82
CA PHE A 175 3.51 -10.95 -11.95
C PHE A 175 3.25 -9.84 -12.98
N SER A 176 3.63 -8.60 -12.68
CA SER A 176 3.55 -7.49 -13.63
C SER A 176 4.66 -7.58 -14.68
N LYS A 177 4.35 -7.17 -15.91
CA LYS A 177 5.35 -6.98 -16.97
C LYS A 177 6.43 -5.95 -16.59
N ASN A 178 6.14 -5.07 -15.63
CA ASN A 178 7.03 -4.01 -15.18
C ASN A 178 7.89 -4.43 -13.97
N TYR A 179 7.83 -5.69 -13.53
CA TYR A 179 8.53 -6.15 -12.34
C TYR A 179 10.03 -5.81 -12.37
N ASN A 180 10.49 -5.13 -11.32
CA ASN A 180 11.90 -4.83 -11.12
C ASN A 180 12.37 -5.43 -9.80
N LYS A 181 12.95 -6.63 -9.86
CA LYS A 181 13.46 -7.35 -8.69
C LYS A 181 14.42 -6.52 -7.83
N ARG A 182 15.29 -5.71 -8.45
CA ARG A 182 16.27 -4.88 -7.71
C ARG A 182 15.57 -3.82 -6.87
N SER A 183 14.62 -3.09 -7.47
CA SER A 183 13.83 -2.07 -6.78
C SER A 183 12.95 -2.67 -5.69
N THR A 184 12.34 -3.83 -5.92
CA THR A 184 11.56 -4.56 -4.91
C THR A 184 12.41 -4.94 -3.70
N LEU A 185 13.62 -5.47 -3.91
CA LEU A 185 14.55 -5.81 -2.83
C LEU A 185 15.05 -4.57 -2.08
N GLN A 186 15.29 -3.46 -2.81
CA GLN A 186 15.68 -2.19 -2.19
C GLN A 186 14.58 -1.64 -1.29
N ALA A 187 13.33 -1.66 -1.75
CA ALA A 187 12.18 -1.24 -0.95
C ALA A 187 12.00 -2.13 0.29
N ALA A 188 12.07 -3.46 0.12
CA ALA A 188 11.99 -4.41 1.24
C ALA A 188 13.07 -4.16 2.30
N LYS A 189 14.31 -3.85 1.88
CA LYS A 189 15.40 -3.49 2.80
C LYS A 189 15.08 -2.21 3.59
N LYS A 190 14.58 -1.16 2.92
CA LYS A 190 14.21 0.11 3.58
C LYS A 190 13.06 -0.07 4.57
N ILE A 191 12.05 -0.88 4.22
CA ILE A 191 10.95 -1.25 5.14
C ILE A 191 11.50 -2.00 6.36
N SER A 192 12.32 -3.03 6.16
CA SER A 192 12.89 -3.83 7.24
C SER A 192 13.72 -2.99 8.21
N LEU A 193 14.54 -2.06 7.70
CA LEU A 193 15.31 -1.13 8.53
C LEU A 193 14.41 -0.25 9.38
N PHE A 194 13.35 0.34 8.79
CA PHE A 194 12.41 1.15 9.55
C PHE A 194 11.71 0.34 10.65
N VAL A 195 11.19 -0.84 10.32
CA VAL A 195 10.49 -1.71 11.29
C VAL A 195 11.42 -2.13 12.44
N LYS A 196 12.70 -2.38 12.16
CA LYS A 196 13.68 -2.77 13.18
C LYS A 196 14.05 -1.63 14.13
N HIS A 197 14.13 -0.40 13.64
CA HIS A 197 14.69 0.72 14.39
C HIS A 197 13.64 1.74 14.87
N GLY A 198 12.42 1.70 14.31
CA GLY A 198 11.33 2.62 14.66
C GLY A 198 11.51 4.05 14.14
N ASN A 199 12.51 4.30 13.30
CA ASN A 199 12.80 5.60 12.71
C ASN A 199 13.38 5.47 11.28
N PHE A 200 13.45 6.60 10.57
CA PHE A 200 14.10 6.65 9.26
C PHE A 200 15.61 6.55 9.40
N ILE A 201 16.21 5.62 8.68
CA ILE A 201 17.66 5.44 8.58
C ILE A 201 18.06 5.68 7.13
N ASP A 202 18.92 6.68 6.95
CA ASP A 202 19.47 7.06 5.65
C ASP A 202 20.47 6.00 5.14
#